data_AF-A0A8B6HNN5-F1
#
_entry.id   AF-A0A8B6HNN5-F1
#
_cell.length_a   1.000
_cell.length_b   1.000
_cell.length_c   1.000
_cell.angle_alpha   90.00
_cell.angle_beta   90.00
_cell.angle_gamma   90.00
#
_symmetry.space_group_name_H-M   'P 1'
#
loop_
_entity.id
_entity.type
_entity.pdbx_description
1 polymer ?
#
loop_
_entity_poly.entity_id
_entity_poly.type
_entity_poly.pdbx_seq_one_letter_code
_entity_poly.pdbx_strand_id
1 'polypeptide(L)'
;MLTPQRLNHDLKHTCNVLDVTMKIIIVLALSCYAYGVIAQDLDARLLSNRLKEIKQSIGIDYLQEEFNKLPFTTKTGNGTKLLADIQDKLAASLVGFTNVLDAVKDEVFQNEDRFTAQTTLPKCCDQTGTYVYDPKFRKEVDFSTACVTKSPSSTSDAKYPHNTVSDIMKTQYDQNKNVLWQHYGTLEGVSIIYPSTYWNDCYNYDPRF
;
A
#
# COMPACT_ATOMS: atom_id res chain seq x y z
N MET A 1 -87.66 -21.53 -5.33
CA MET A 1 -87.77 -20.80 -6.62
C MET A 1 -88.12 -19.35 -6.32
N LEU A 2 -87.12 -18.47 -6.28
CA LEU A 2 -87.24 -17.02 -6.17
C LEU A 2 -85.92 -16.43 -6.70
N THR A 3 -85.82 -15.38 -7.50
CA THR A 3 -86.68 -14.70 -8.49
C THR A 3 -85.77 -13.61 -9.13
N PRO A 4 -86.04 -13.14 -10.36
CA PRO A 4 -85.09 -12.37 -11.20
C PRO A 4 -84.72 -10.95 -10.73
N GLN A 5 -85.24 -10.46 -9.60
CA GLN A 5 -85.03 -9.07 -9.17
C GLN A 5 -83.69 -8.80 -8.47
N ARG A 6 -83.01 -9.82 -7.91
CA ARG A 6 -81.67 -9.64 -7.31
C ARG A 6 -80.55 -9.49 -8.35
N LEU A 7 -80.68 -10.08 -9.54
CA LEU A 7 -79.63 -10.02 -10.56
C LEU A 7 -79.43 -8.60 -11.15
N ASN A 8 -80.49 -7.82 -11.29
CA ASN A 8 -80.40 -6.48 -11.91
C ASN A 8 -79.79 -5.40 -11.01
N HIS A 9 -79.77 -5.59 -9.69
CA HIS A 9 -79.12 -4.66 -8.76
C HIS A 9 -77.61 -4.92 -8.66
N ASP A 10 -77.19 -6.19 -8.70
CA ASP A 10 -75.77 -6.57 -8.64
C ASP A 10 -75.01 -6.30 -9.96
N LEU A 11 -75.67 -6.36 -11.12
CA LEU A 11 -75.08 -6.01 -12.42
C LEU A 11 -74.81 -4.51 -12.60
N LYS A 12 -75.63 -3.63 -12.00
CA LYS A 12 -75.43 -2.17 -12.06
C LYS A 12 -74.30 -1.68 -11.15
N HIS A 13 -74.13 -2.29 -9.98
CA HIS A 13 -73.04 -1.95 -9.06
C HIS A 13 -71.68 -2.43 -9.56
N THR A 14 -71.60 -3.62 -10.17
CA THR A 14 -70.35 -4.15 -10.72
C THR A 14 -69.86 -3.38 -11.94
N CYS A 15 -70.77 -2.86 -12.79
CA CYS A 15 -70.39 -2.06 -13.96
C CYS A 15 -69.82 -0.68 -13.60
N ASN A 16 -70.35 -0.02 -12.56
CA ASN A 16 -69.85 1.28 -12.11
C ASN A 16 -68.49 1.21 -11.39
N VAL A 17 -68.19 0.11 -10.69
CA VAL A 17 -66.90 -0.08 -10.01
C VAL A 17 -65.77 -0.36 -11.01
N LEU A 18 -66.06 -1.05 -12.11
CA LEU A 18 -65.11 -1.28 -13.22
C LEU A 18 -64.77 0.00 -14.01
N ASP A 19 -65.71 0.93 -14.20
CA ASP A 19 -65.43 2.21 -14.90
C ASP A 19 -64.61 3.19 -14.04
N VAL A 20 -64.89 3.26 -12.73
CA VAL A 20 -64.13 4.13 -11.80
C VAL A 20 -62.70 3.62 -11.61
N THR A 21 -62.50 2.31 -11.49
CA THR A 21 -61.15 1.73 -11.35
C THR A 21 -60.31 1.89 -12.62
N MET A 22 -60.91 1.79 -13.81
CA MET A 22 -60.21 2.02 -15.08
C MET A 22 -59.78 3.49 -15.23
N LYS A 23 -60.63 4.44 -14.83
CA LYS A 23 -60.30 5.88 -14.85
C LYS A 23 -59.19 6.23 -13.85
N ILE A 24 -59.17 5.64 -12.67
CA ILE A 24 -58.09 5.84 -11.68
C ILE A 24 -56.75 5.29 -12.20
N ILE A 25 -56.75 4.12 -12.84
CA ILE A 25 -55.53 3.55 -13.45
C ILE A 25 -55.00 4.44 -14.58
N ILE A 26 -55.89 5.01 -15.42
CA ILE A 26 -55.50 5.94 -16.49
C ILE A 26 -54.91 7.23 -15.92
N VAL A 27 -55.50 7.80 -14.85
CA VAL A 27 -54.98 9.00 -14.18
C VAL A 27 -53.62 8.73 -13.51
N LEU A 28 -53.46 7.58 -12.85
CA LEU A 28 -52.18 7.17 -12.27
C LEU A 28 -51.11 6.92 -13.34
N ALA A 29 -51.46 6.27 -14.45
CA ALA A 29 -50.56 6.06 -15.59
C ALA A 29 -50.14 7.39 -16.24
N LEU A 30 -51.07 8.33 -16.45
CA LEU A 30 -50.76 9.67 -16.97
C LEU A 30 -49.89 10.49 -16.01
N SER A 31 -50.10 10.34 -14.69
CA SER A 31 -49.24 10.99 -13.70
C SER A 31 -47.82 10.38 -13.70
N CYS A 32 -47.67 9.06 -13.85
CA CYS A 32 -46.35 8.43 -14.00
C CYS A 32 -45.64 8.82 -15.31
N TYR A 33 -46.37 9.07 -16.40
CA TYR A 33 -45.79 9.60 -17.64
C TYR A 33 -45.32 11.06 -17.49
N ALA A 34 -45.90 11.84 -16.58
CA ALA A 34 -45.49 13.22 -16.31
C ALA A 34 -44.30 13.35 -15.33
N TYR A 35 -44.03 12.32 -14.53
CA TYR A 35 -42.88 12.29 -13.60
C TYR A 35 -41.70 11.43 -14.08
N GLY A 36 -41.82 10.82 -15.27
CA GLY A 36 -40.72 10.17 -15.97
C GLY A 36 -39.92 11.18 -16.79
N VAL A 37 -38.70 11.49 -16.33
CA VAL A 37 -37.65 12.29 -17.00
C VAL A 37 -37.73 13.81 -16.76
N ILE A 38 -37.23 14.23 -15.59
CA ILE A 38 -36.22 15.31 -15.56
C ILE A 38 -35.01 14.76 -14.81
N ALA A 39 -34.31 13.82 -15.44
CA ALA A 39 -32.86 13.90 -15.34
C ALA A 39 -32.50 15.22 -16.04
N GLN A 40 -31.95 16.19 -15.32
CA GLN A 40 -31.34 17.34 -15.99
C GLN A 40 -30.26 16.77 -16.90
N ASP A 41 -30.59 16.66 -18.18
CA ASP A 41 -29.65 16.30 -19.21
C ASP A 41 -28.55 17.35 -19.14
N LEU A 42 -27.36 16.92 -18.72
CA LEU A 42 -26.18 17.78 -18.70
C LEU A 42 -25.99 18.24 -20.14
N ASP A 43 -26.35 19.50 -20.44
CA ASP A 43 -26.25 20.02 -21.79
C ASP A 43 -24.78 19.98 -22.21
N ALA A 44 -24.45 18.91 -22.94
CA ALA A 44 -23.10 18.61 -23.35
C ALA A 44 -22.52 19.73 -24.22
N ARG A 45 -23.38 20.51 -24.90
CA ARG A 45 -22.94 21.67 -25.70
C ARG A 45 -22.59 22.83 -24.80
N LEU A 46 -23.40 23.13 -23.78
CA LEU A 46 -23.10 24.16 -22.80
C LEU A 46 -21.82 23.84 -22.02
N LEU A 47 -21.68 22.61 -21.55
CA LEU A 47 -20.47 22.16 -20.85
C LEU A 47 -19.25 22.18 -21.79
N SER A 48 -19.39 21.72 -23.03
CA SER A 48 -18.30 21.77 -24.02
C SER A 48 -17.87 23.21 -24.31
N ASN A 49 -18.82 24.14 -24.45
CA ASN A 49 -18.52 25.55 -24.67
C ASN A 49 -17.79 26.17 -23.47
N ARG A 50 -18.23 25.90 -22.24
CA ARG A 50 -17.55 26.38 -21.03
C ARG A 50 -16.16 25.77 -20.86
N LEU A 51 -15.99 24.47 -21.16
CA LEU A 51 -14.68 23.82 -21.15
C LEU A 51 -13.75 24.42 -22.21
N LYS A 52 -14.28 24.80 -23.38
CA LYS A 52 -13.51 25.48 -24.44
C LYS A 52 -13.07 26.88 -24.03
N GLU A 53 -13.95 27.65 -23.40
CA GLU A 53 -13.63 28.97 -22.83
C GLU A 53 -12.57 28.85 -21.71
N ILE A 54 -12.71 27.87 -20.82
CA ILE A 54 -11.71 27.59 -19.78
C ILE A 54 -10.38 27.25 -20.41
N LYS A 55 -10.35 26.33 -21.38
CA LYS A 55 -9.14 25.92 -22.14
C LYS A 55 -8.43 27.12 -22.78
N GLN A 56 -9.19 28.06 -23.34
CA GLN A 56 -8.65 29.30 -23.91
C GLN A 56 -8.13 30.25 -22.82
N SER A 57 -8.85 30.40 -21.70
CA SER A 57 -8.46 31.30 -20.60
C SER A 57 -7.17 30.87 -19.88
N ILE A 58 -6.94 29.56 -19.77
CA ILE A 58 -5.72 29.00 -19.17
C ILE A 58 -4.57 28.93 -20.18
N GLY A 59 -4.79 29.32 -21.43
CA GLY A 59 -3.75 29.39 -22.45
C GLY A 59 -3.13 28.05 -22.81
N ILE A 60 -3.83 26.92 -22.60
CA ILE A 60 -3.28 25.58 -22.91
C ILE A 60 -2.84 25.48 -24.37
N ASP A 61 -3.59 26.08 -25.30
CA ASP A 61 -3.25 26.04 -26.72
C ASP A 61 -1.94 26.81 -26.99
N TYR A 62 -1.75 27.96 -26.36
CA TYR A 62 -0.51 28.72 -26.42
C TYR A 62 0.67 27.95 -25.80
N LEU A 63 0.48 27.34 -24.62
CA LEU A 63 1.50 26.55 -23.95
C LEU A 63 1.89 25.30 -24.75
N GLN A 64 0.93 24.62 -25.36
CA GLN A 64 1.19 23.47 -26.23
C GLN A 64 1.93 23.91 -27.51
N GLU A 65 1.60 25.07 -28.08
CA GLU A 65 2.29 25.62 -29.23
C GLU A 65 3.75 25.96 -28.92
N GLU A 66 4.01 26.62 -27.78
CA GLU A 66 5.37 26.90 -27.30
C GLU A 66 6.13 25.60 -26.98
N PHE A 67 5.47 24.62 -26.37
CA PHE A 67 6.06 23.31 -26.11
C PHE A 67 6.44 22.57 -27.39
N ASN A 68 5.61 22.64 -28.43
CA ASN A 68 5.88 22.01 -29.73
C ASN A 68 7.04 22.66 -30.50
N LYS A 69 7.37 23.92 -30.19
CA LYS A 69 8.54 24.63 -30.76
C LYS A 69 9.86 24.19 -30.12
N LEU A 70 9.82 23.55 -28.94
CA LEU A 70 11.02 23.09 -28.27
C LEU A 70 11.65 21.90 -29.03
N PRO A 71 12.98 21.84 -29.14
CA PRO A 71 13.64 20.67 -29.70
C PRO A 71 13.43 19.47 -28.77
N PHE A 72 12.83 18.41 -29.28
CA PHE A 72 12.68 17.14 -28.57
C PHE A 72 13.21 15.98 -29.42
N THR A 73 13.57 14.89 -28.75
CA THR A 73 13.87 13.63 -29.41
C THR A 73 12.79 12.63 -29.02
N THR A 74 12.00 12.19 -29.99
CA THR A 74 11.05 11.10 -29.78
C THR A 74 11.83 9.81 -29.56
N LYS A 75 11.76 9.25 -28.35
CA LYS A 75 12.19 7.88 -28.09
C LYS A 75 10.96 7.00 -28.12
N THR A 76 10.81 6.18 -29.16
CA THR A 76 9.78 5.15 -29.20
C THR A 76 10.16 4.09 -28.17
N GLY A 77 9.36 3.96 -27.10
CA GLY A 77 9.59 2.97 -26.07
C GLY A 77 9.39 1.55 -26.62
N ASN A 78 10.37 0.67 -26.42
CA ASN A 78 10.19 -0.76 -26.67
C ASN A 78 9.67 -1.42 -25.39
N GLY A 79 8.36 -1.62 -25.31
CA GLY A 79 7.71 -2.20 -24.13
C GLY A 79 8.25 -3.59 -23.75
N THR A 80 8.56 -4.43 -24.75
CA THR A 80 9.14 -5.76 -24.53
C THR A 80 10.52 -5.67 -23.92
N LYS A 81 11.38 -4.75 -24.42
CA LYS A 81 12.70 -4.53 -23.86
C LYS A 81 12.63 -3.98 -22.43
N LEU A 82 11.73 -3.02 -22.19
CA LEU A 82 11.51 -2.48 -20.85
C LEU A 82 11.05 -3.58 -19.88
N LEU A 83 10.16 -4.46 -20.32
CA LEU A 83 9.69 -5.57 -19.50
C LEU A 83 10.82 -6.54 -19.16
N ALA A 84 11.66 -6.90 -20.13
CA ALA A 84 12.83 -7.74 -19.91
C ALA A 84 13.82 -7.07 -18.93
N ASP A 85 14.13 -5.79 -19.12
CA ASP A 85 15.02 -5.04 -18.23
C ASP A 85 14.48 -4.99 -16.78
N ILE A 86 13.16 -4.90 -16.60
CA ILE A 86 12.52 -4.95 -15.27
C ILE A 86 12.66 -6.35 -14.66
N GLN A 87 12.37 -7.39 -15.44
CA GLN A 87 12.49 -8.78 -14.99
C GLN A 87 13.92 -9.10 -14.54
N ASP A 88 14.91 -8.72 -15.34
CA ASP A 88 16.32 -8.96 -15.03
C ASP A 88 16.76 -8.21 -13.77
N LYS A 89 16.37 -6.94 -13.63
CA LYS A 89 16.69 -6.14 -12.44
C LYS A 89 16.04 -6.69 -11.17
N LEU A 90 14.79 -7.14 -11.27
CA LEU A 90 14.09 -7.75 -10.14
C LEU A 90 14.75 -9.08 -9.74
N ALA A 91 15.05 -9.95 -10.72
CA ALA A 91 15.72 -11.22 -10.48
C ALA A 91 17.10 -11.00 -9.83
N ALA A 92 17.90 -10.08 -10.37
CA ALA A 92 19.18 -9.73 -9.79
C ALA A 92 19.06 -9.16 -8.37
N SER A 93 18.03 -8.35 -8.09
CA SER A 93 17.77 -7.84 -6.74
C SER A 93 17.45 -8.96 -5.75
N LEU A 94 16.62 -9.93 -6.16
CA LEU A 94 16.26 -11.07 -5.31
C LEU A 94 17.48 -11.93 -5.01
N VAL A 95 18.31 -12.24 -6.02
CA VAL A 95 19.58 -12.95 -5.82
C VAL A 95 20.50 -12.17 -4.88
N GLY A 96 20.58 -10.85 -5.05
CA GLY A 96 21.36 -9.98 -4.16
C GLY A 96 20.89 -10.02 -2.71
N PHE A 97 19.59 -10.14 -2.45
CA PHE A 97 19.06 -10.28 -1.09
C PHE A 97 19.30 -11.67 -0.51
N THR A 98 19.15 -12.73 -1.31
CA THR A 98 19.44 -14.10 -0.87
C THR A 98 20.92 -14.26 -0.50
N ASN A 99 21.84 -13.72 -1.29
CA ASN A 99 23.27 -13.79 -1.00
C ASN A 99 23.63 -13.11 0.34
N VAL A 100 23.01 -11.96 0.63
CA VAL A 100 23.19 -11.25 1.90
C VAL A 100 22.66 -12.09 3.06
N LEU A 101 21.46 -12.67 2.90
CA LEU A 101 20.86 -13.54 3.92
C LEU A 101 21.73 -14.77 4.19
N ASP A 102 22.21 -15.45 3.15
CA ASP A 102 23.07 -16.62 3.29
C ASP A 102 24.39 -16.30 3.97
N ALA A 103 25.04 -15.19 3.60
CA ALA A 103 26.30 -14.77 4.23
C ALA A 103 26.13 -14.48 5.74
N VAL A 104 25.06 -13.77 6.11
CA VAL A 104 24.78 -13.49 7.53
C VAL A 104 24.41 -14.76 8.29
N LYS A 105 23.59 -15.64 7.69
CA LYS A 105 23.20 -16.93 8.27
C LYS A 105 24.42 -17.82 8.50
N ASP A 106 25.32 -17.92 7.53
CA ASP A 106 26.53 -18.73 7.63
C ASP A 106 27.46 -18.21 8.72
N GLU A 107 27.65 -16.90 8.84
CA GLU A 107 28.45 -16.28 9.92
C GLU A 107 27.84 -16.57 11.29
N VAL A 108 26.52 -16.47 11.43
CA VAL A 108 25.80 -16.77 12.68
C VAL A 108 26.04 -18.22 13.08
N PHE A 109 25.81 -19.18 12.19
CA PHE A 109 25.97 -20.60 12.52
C PHE A 109 27.41 -21.02 12.78
N GLN A 110 28.38 -20.42 12.08
CA GLN A 110 29.80 -20.74 12.29
C GLN A 110 30.36 -20.18 13.61
N ASN A 111 29.69 -19.18 14.20
CA ASN A 111 30.17 -18.49 15.39
C ASN A 111 29.19 -18.52 16.56
N GLU A 112 28.18 -19.39 16.50
CA GLU A 112 27.16 -19.52 17.56
C GLU A 112 27.78 -19.94 18.90
N ASP A 113 28.80 -20.79 18.86
CA ASP A 113 29.59 -21.22 20.03
C ASP A 113 30.30 -20.05 20.73
N ARG A 114 30.58 -18.97 20.00
CA ARG A 114 31.22 -17.75 20.50
C ARG A 114 30.23 -16.74 21.08
N PHE A 115 28.93 -17.04 21.10
CA PHE A 115 27.95 -16.16 21.73
C PHE A 115 28.17 -16.14 23.25
N THR A 116 28.01 -14.98 23.87
CA THR A 116 28.32 -14.82 25.31
C THR A 116 27.23 -14.07 26.06
N ALA A 117 27.23 -14.19 27.39
CA ALA A 117 26.24 -13.53 28.25
C ALA A 117 26.40 -11.99 28.29
N GLN A 118 27.52 -11.45 27.81
CA GLN A 118 27.80 -10.03 27.73
C GLN A 118 27.99 -9.62 26.27
N THR A 119 27.81 -8.34 25.98
CA THR A 119 28.02 -7.81 24.64
C THR A 119 28.75 -6.48 24.70
N THR A 120 29.54 -6.22 23.66
CA THR A 120 30.15 -4.91 23.42
C THR A 120 29.37 -4.11 22.38
N LEU A 121 28.36 -4.73 21.75
CA LEU A 121 27.45 -4.05 20.84
C LEU A 121 26.54 -3.09 21.63
N PRO A 122 26.22 -1.93 21.07
CA PRO A 122 25.28 -1.00 21.71
C PRO A 122 23.90 -1.64 21.83
N LYS A 123 23.16 -1.28 22.88
CA LYS A 123 21.75 -1.68 23.00
C LYS A 123 20.91 -0.77 22.14
N CYS A 124 19.94 -1.30 21.39
CA CYS A 124 19.04 -0.46 20.58
C CYS A 124 18.14 0.45 21.43
N CYS A 125 18.04 0.16 22.73
CA CYS A 125 17.36 0.96 23.73
C CYS A 125 18.11 2.22 24.15
N ASP A 126 19.42 2.23 23.92
CA ASP A 126 20.27 3.30 24.38
C ASP A 126 20.61 4.15 23.16
N GLN A 127 20.43 5.47 23.25
CA GLN A 127 20.85 6.39 22.18
C GLN A 127 22.36 6.64 22.24
N THR A 128 23.14 5.56 22.30
CA THR A 128 24.60 5.56 22.35
C THR A 128 25.14 5.36 20.95
N GLY A 129 25.56 6.44 20.28
CA GLY A 129 26.08 6.38 18.92
C GLY A 129 25.94 7.71 18.17
N THR A 130 26.38 7.73 16.92
CA THR A 130 26.19 8.89 16.02
C THR A 130 25.05 8.57 15.06
N TYR A 131 23.83 8.73 15.55
CA TYR A 131 22.64 8.49 14.75
C TYR A 131 22.41 9.65 13.78
N VAL A 132 22.27 9.33 12.49
CA VAL A 132 21.99 10.30 11.44
C VAL A 132 20.72 9.87 10.71
N TYR A 133 19.83 10.82 10.45
CA TYR A 133 18.63 10.55 9.66
C TYR A 133 19.01 10.06 8.25
N ASP A 134 18.55 8.85 7.90
CA ASP A 134 18.71 8.30 6.57
C ASP A 134 17.34 8.21 5.87
N PRO A 135 17.15 8.86 4.70
CA PRO A 135 15.88 8.85 3.97
C PRO A 135 15.41 7.47 3.51
N LYS A 136 16.34 6.52 3.26
CA LYS A 136 16.02 5.16 2.83
C LYS A 136 15.41 4.36 3.99
N PHE A 137 15.90 4.57 5.20
CA PHE A 137 15.39 3.94 6.41
C PHE A 137 14.25 4.73 7.08
N ARG A 138 14.08 6.00 6.69
CA ARG A 138 13.12 6.96 7.28
C ARG A 138 13.26 7.04 8.80
N LYS A 139 14.50 6.93 9.27
CA LYS A 139 14.85 6.85 10.69
C LYS A 139 16.28 7.30 10.90
N GLU A 140 16.59 7.72 12.11
CA GLU A 140 17.98 7.92 12.53
C GLU A 140 18.66 6.56 12.74
N VAL A 141 19.80 6.40 12.07
CA VAL A 141 20.56 5.14 12.05
C VAL A 141 22.04 5.42 12.21
N ASP A 142 22.77 4.45 12.75
CA ASP A 142 24.21 4.44 12.84
C ASP A 142 24.74 3.23 12.02
N PHE A 143 25.42 3.54 10.91
CA PHE A 143 25.99 2.54 9.99
C PHE A 143 27.34 1.98 10.46
N SER A 144 27.88 2.44 11.59
CA SER A 144 29.16 1.95 12.10
C SER A 144 29.05 0.56 12.73
N THR A 145 27.88 0.21 13.28
CA THR A 145 27.66 -1.03 14.02
C THR A 145 26.20 -1.44 13.99
N ALA A 146 25.92 -2.72 14.27
CA ALA A 146 24.62 -3.19 14.69
C ALA A 146 24.33 -2.82 16.15
N CYS A 147 23.07 -2.90 16.56
CA CYS A 147 22.66 -2.87 17.96
C CYS A 147 21.93 -4.15 18.36
N VAL A 148 21.81 -4.40 19.66
CA VAL A 148 21.12 -5.56 20.20
C VAL A 148 19.98 -5.22 21.15
N THR A 149 18.99 -6.10 21.23
CA THR A 149 17.93 -6.08 22.25
C THR A 149 17.82 -7.44 22.91
N LYS A 150 17.36 -7.47 24.16
CA LYS A 150 17.08 -8.70 24.90
C LYS A 150 15.67 -8.58 25.46
N SER A 151 14.81 -9.54 25.12
CA SER A 151 13.44 -9.62 25.61
C SER A 151 13.42 -9.75 27.14
N PRO A 152 12.44 -9.15 27.85
CA PRO A 152 12.25 -9.38 29.28
C PRO A 152 11.91 -10.83 29.60
N SER A 153 11.34 -11.55 28.63
CA SER A 153 11.01 -12.97 28.77
C SER A 153 12.13 -13.89 28.28
N SER A 154 13.30 -13.34 28.00
CA SER A 154 14.53 -14.12 27.77
C SER A 154 14.98 -14.81 29.05
N THR A 155 15.55 -15.99 28.90
CA THR A 155 16.17 -16.72 30.00
C THR A 155 17.44 -16.01 30.49
N SER A 156 17.87 -16.32 31.72
CA SER A 156 19.07 -15.74 32.31
C SER A 156 20.35 -16.10 31.55
N ASP A 157 20.36 -17.26 30.89
CA ASP A 157 21.45 -17.79 30.08
C ASP A 157 21.41 -17.33 28.61
N ALA A 158 20.42 -16.52 28.20
CA ALA A 158 20.36 -15.98 26.85
C ALA A 158 21.65 -15.21 26.50
N LYS A 159 22.24 -15.58 25.37
CA LYS A 159 23.54 -15.08 24.90
C LYS A 159 23.36 -14.08 23.77
N TYR A 160 24.27 -13.12 23.71
CA TYR A 160 24.34 -12.15 22.63
C TYR A 160 25.19 -12.68 21.47
N PRO A 161 24.77 -12.39 20.22
CA PRO A 161 25.60 -12.62 19.05
C PRO A 161 26.97 -11.94 19.17
N HIS A 162 28.00 -12.61 18.67
CA HIS A 162 29.36 -12.08 18.62
C HIS A 162 29.45 -10.89 17.63
N ASN A 163 30.39 -9.96 17.84
CA ASN A 163 30.53 -8.75 17.01
C ASN A 163 30.75 -9.05 15.51
N THR A 164 31.29 -10.23 15.18
CA THR A 164 31.50 -10.62 13.78
C THR A 164 30.19 -10.72 13.00
N VAL A 165 29.06 -10.96 13.66
CA VAL A 165 27.73 -10.88 13.05
C VAL A 165 27.39 -9.44 12.63
N SER A 166 27.75 -8.44 13.44
CA SER A 166 27.63 -7.03 13.06
C SER A 166 28.54 -6.69 11.88
N ASP A 167 29.78 -7.21 11.89
CA ASP A 167 30.77 -6.94 10.85
C ASP A 167 30.33 -7.50 9.49
N ILE A 168 29.80 -8.73 9.44
CA ILE A 168 29.28 -9.30 8.20
C ILE A 168 28.04 -8.55 7.72
N MET A 169 27.12 -8.17 8.61
CA MET A 169 25.94 -7.38 8.23
C MET A 169 26.35 -6.05 7.60
N LYS A 170 27.33 -5.37 8.19
CA LYS A 170 27.90 -4.14 7.63
C LYS A 170 28.54 -4.40 6.27
N THR A 171 29.37 -5.43 6.15
CA THR A 171 30.05 -5.80 4.90
C THR A 171 29.03 -6.07 3.78
N GLN A 172 27.98 -6.81 4.07
CA GLN A 172 26.92 -7.12 3.11
C GLN A 172 26.12 -5.89 2.71
N TYR A 173 25.84 -4.97 3.64
CA TYR A 173 25.24 -3.68 3.31
C TYR A 173 26.16 -2.82 2.43
N ASP A 174 27.46 -2.84 2.68
CA ASP A 174 28.45 -2.13 1.88
C ASP A 174 28.54 -2.66 0.45
N GLN A 175 28.38 -3.96 0.27
CA GLN A 175 28.34 -4.63 -1.04
C GLN A 175 27.00 -4.45 -1.77
N ASN A 176 25.88 -4.40 -1.04
CA ASN A 176 24.54 -4.23 -1.59
C ASN A 176 23.76 -3.13 -0.86
N LYS A 177 23.90 -1.91 -1.35
CA LYS A 177 23.21 -0.71 -0.83
C LYS A 177 21.71 -0.71 -1.05
N ASN A 178 21.10 -1.73 -1.66
CA ASN A 178 19.64 -1.87 -1.74
C ASN A 178 19.05 -2.59 -0.51
N VAL A 179 19.85 -3.30 0.27
CA VAL A 179 19.41 -4.01 1.49
C VAL A 179 18.94 -3.00 2.54
N LEU A 180 17.78 -3.26 3.15
CA LEU A 180 17.26 -2.47 4.26
C LEU A 180 17.75 -3.08 5.59
N TRP A 181 16.85 -3.22 6.57
CA TRP A 181 17.18 -3.79 7.87
C TRP A 181 17.65 -5.23 7.72
N GLN A 182 18.78 -5.54 8.34
CA GLN A 182 19.23 -6.89 8.59
C GLN A 182 18.93 -7.21 10.04
N HIS A 183 18.28 -8.34 10.29
CA HIS A 183 17.79 -8.73 11.60
C HIS A 183 18.02 -10.22 11.82
N TYR A 184 18.55 -10.57 12.99
CA TYR A 184 18.63 -11.95 13.46
C TYR A 184 18.14 -12.01 14.91
N GLY A 185 17.28 -13.00 15.19
CA GLY A 185 16.73 -13.27 16.50
C GLY A 185 17.12 -14.66 16.96
N THR A 186 17.58 -14.78 18.21
CA THR A 186 17.89 -16.06 18.84
C THR A 186 16.64 -16.67 19.48
N LEU A 187 16.66 -17.99 19.71
CA LEU A 187 15.58 -18.71 20.38
C LEU A 187 15.45 -18.34 21.87
N GLU A 188 16.49 -17.74 22.44
CA GLU A 188 16.53 -17.24 23.81
C GLU A 188 16.01 -15.80 23.91
N GLY A 189 15.56 -15.18 22.81
CA GLY A 189 14.92 -13.87 22.80
C GLY A 189 15.89 -12.69 22.72
N VAL A 190 17.10 -12.89 22.20
CA VAL A 190 18.04 -11.81 21.87
C VAL A 190 17.94 -11.48 20.39
N SER A 191 17.95 -10.19 20.04
CA SER A 191 17.96 -9.73 18.65
C SER A 191 19.17 -8.85 18.37
N ILE A 192 19.69 -8.95 17.15
CA ILE A 192 20.69 -8.06 16.57
C ILE A 192 20.15 -7.44 15.29
N ILE A 193 20.38 -6.13 15.12
CA ILE A 193 19.81 -5.31 14.05
C ILE A 193 20.85 -4.39 13.48
N TYR A 194 20.98 -4.41 12.15
CA TYR A 194 21.85 -3.51 11.40
C TYR A 194 21.05 -2.74 10.33
N PRO A 195 21.35 -1.45 10.09
CA PRO A 195 22.22 -0.58 10.91
C PRO A 195 21.64 -0.38 12.32
N SER A 196 22.45 0.09 13.26
CA SER A 196 21.98 0.40 14.61
C SER A 196 20.92 1.50 14.56
N THR A 197 19.88 1.40 15.37
CA THR A 197 18.81 2.40 15.45
C THR A 197 18.20 2.42 16.83
N TYR A 198 17.73 3.59 17.25
CA TYR A 198 17.07 3.74 18.55
C TYR A 198 15.61 3.27 18.52
N TRP A 199 15.23 2.45 19.50
CA TRP A 199 13.92 1.83 19.64
C TRP A 199 13.29 2.22 20.99
N ASN A 200 12.27 3.07 20.94
CA ASN A 200 11.52 3.52 22.12
C ASN A 200 10.89 2.39 22.95
N ASP A 201 10.56 1.25 22.31
CA ASP A 201 9.86 0.12 22.93
C ASP A 201 10.69 -1.18 22.89
N CYS A 202 12.01 -1.04 22.81
CA CYS A 202 12.95 -2.15 22.67
C CYS A 202 12.85 -3.21 23.80
N TYR A 203 12.37 -2.83 24.98
CA TYR A 203 12.19 -3.72 26.11
C TYR A 203 10.90 -4.51 26.05
N ASN A 204 9.95 -4.21 25.16
CA ASN A 204 8.75 -5.04 24.99
C ASN A 204 8.81 -5.90 23.72
N TYR A 205 9.84 -5.71 22.90
CA TYR A 205 10.07 -6.51 21.72
C TYR A 205 10.63 -7.89 22.08
N ASP A 206 10.07 -8.92 21.47
CA ASP A 206 10.59 -10.28 21.54
C ASP A 206 10.73 -10.84 20.12
N PRO A 207 11.95 -11.18 19.66
CA PRO A 207 12.16 -11.62 18.28
C PRO A 207 11.53 -12.99 17.95
N ARG A 208 10.94 -13.68 18.93
CA ARG A 208 10.30 -15.00 18.77
C ARG A 208 8.83 -14.91 18.40
N PHE A 209 8.21 -13.72 18.47
CA PHE A 209 6.78 -13.49 18.26
C PHE A 209 6.50 -12.37 17.25
#